data_AF-A0A8B7ZK28-F1
#
_entry.id   AF-A0A8B7ZK28-F1
#
_cell.length_a   1.000
_cell.length_b   1.000
_cell.length_c   1.000
_cell.angle_alpha   90.00
_cell.angle_beta   90.00
_cell.angle_gamma   90.00
#
_symmetry.space_group_name_H-M   'P 1'
#
loop_
_entity.id
_entity.type
_entity.pdbx_description
1 polymer ?
#
loop_
_entity_poly.entity_id
_entity_poly.type
_entity_poly.pdbx_seq_one_letter_code
_entity_poly.pdbx_strand_id
1 'polypeptide(L)'
;MLESQFTEKWILKCGCAHPSSEKRLPCPKLTTPSAPSVQEMSPLCGTCQGASSIDDIGHTLAKLTVTPGTVAPRSMTPHTVLPPEKSPGTVVPPVKTDATAPTVNPTAGLLCGDYETADYDLRQLTGEQYWNLNVPGGCFDYYDQPNVMCQFHFAFCKQIPPGIVGAKTGIGAAQVTNIAGSGPIILGGLSQIEQNEDDKGTQLLIRFRHGENKKCGGEDKNLQVEMHLHCDPNTHWLSAHNGSAPNMPSTTIVSLDKQLCKYTVTTMYDGACFTYQGLSAGTIVIIIFFSLVCVYLIGGAIFNKMGGAKGLEIIPNYDMWRMFPSDVMGGVVFVWGIITCRGMGSKAKAYDDL
;
A
#
# COMPACT_ATOMS: atom_id res chain seq x y z
N MET A 1 -43.88 21.20 0.86
CA MET A 1 -43.01 21.41 -0.31
C MET A 1 -41.72 22.02 0.23
N LEU A 2 -40.74 21.13 0.47
CA LEU A 2 -39.33 21.35 0.84
C LEU A 2 -38.97 22.56 1.73
N GLU A 3 -39.05 22.33 3.04
CA GLU A 3 -38.29 23.05 4.06
C GLU A 3 -36.88 22.44 4.21
N SER A 4 -35.91 23.33 4.34
CA SER A 4 -34.48 23.09 4.51
C SER A 4 -34.13 22.57 5.90
N GLN A 5 -33.43 21.44 5.98
CA GLN A 5 -32.69 21.01 7.16
C GLN A 5 -31.24 20.73 6.71
N PHE A 6 -30.37 21.71 6.90
CA PHE A 6 -28.92 21.50 6.88
C PHE A 6 -28.39 22.02 8.22
N THR A 7 -28.22 21.09 9.16
CA THR A 7 -27.60 21.33 10.45
C THR A 7 -26.09 21.13 10.29
N GLU A 8 -25.34 22.23 10.24
CA GLU A 8 -23.88 22.20 10.34
C GLU A 8 -23.46 21.90 11.79
N LYS A 9 -22.82 20.74 11.98
CA LYS A 9 -21.98 20.45 13.14
C LYS A 9 -20.61 21.10 12.94
N TRP A 10 -20.33 22.15 13.69
CA TRP A 10 -18.99 22.68 13.88
C TRP A 10 -18.16 21.70 14.73
N ILE A 11 -17.18 21.04 14.12
CA ILE A 11 -16.11 20.34 14.85
C ILE A 11 -15.00 21.36 15.12
N LEU A 12 -14.91 21.78 16.38
CA LEU A 12 -13.76 22.46 16.96
C LEU A 12 -12.54 21.52 16.88
N LYS A 13 -11.60 21.80 15.98
CA LYS A 13 -10.23 21.26 16.07
C LYS A 13 -9.42 22.18 16.97
N CYS A 14 -9.07 21.67 18.14
CA CYS A 14 -8.06 22.26 19.03
C CYS A 14 -6.71 22.28 18.32
N GLY A 15 -6.15 23.47 18.11
CA GLY A 15 -4.76 23.65 17.73
C GLY A 15 -3.84 23.45 18.92
N CYS A 16 -2.88 22.54 18.80
CA CYS A 16 -1.78 22.43 19.74
C CYS A 16 -0.76 23.55 19.44
N ALA A 17 -0.70 24.53 20.34
CA ALA A 17 0.33 25.55 20.36
C ALA A 17 1.63 25.02 20.99
N HIS A 18 2.76 25.41 20.40
CA HIS A 18 4.11 25.22 20.93
C HIS A 18 4.29 25.91 22.30
N PRO A 19 5.02 25.32 23.27
CA PRO A 19 5.21 25.95 24.57
C PRO A 19 6.41 26.91 24.55
N SER A 20 6.18 28.15 25.00
CA SER A 20 7.23 29.06 25.46
C SER A 20 6.87 29.60 26.85
N SER A 21 7.88 29.59 27.72
CA SER A 21 8.04 30.36 28.98
C SER A 21 6.94 30.32 30.06
N GLU A 22 7.24 29.58 31.13
CA GLU A 22 7.45 30.12 32.48
C GLU A 22 6.36 31.02 33.10
N LYS A 23 5.64 30.47 34.11
CA LYS A 23 5.42 31.08 35.44
C LYS A 23 4.68 30.12 36.38
N ARG A 24 5.29 29.84 37.54
CA ARG A 24 4.73 29.07 38.65
C ARG A 24 3.74 29.92 39.44
N LEU A 25 2.58 29.36 39.79
CA LEU A 25 1.74 29.78 40.92
C LEU A 25 1.13 28.53 41.61
N PRO A 26 0.81 28.60 42.92
CA PRO A 26 0.72 27.44 43.81
C PRO A 26 -0.68 26.81 43.90
N CYS A 27 -0.72 25.49 44.14
CA CYS A 27 -1.95 24.75 44.41
C CYS A 27 -2.51 25.05 45.82
N PRO A 28 -3.84 25.15 45.99
CA PRO A 28 -4.48 25.18 47.29
C PRO A 28 -4.62 23.77 47.89
N LYS A 29 -4.45 23.69 49.22
CA LYS A 29 -4.64 22.50 50.05
C LYS A 29 -6.11 22.05 50.04
N LEU A 30 -6.37 20.77 49.82
CA LEU A 30 -7.68 20.16 50.02
C LEU A 30 -7.67 19.23 51.24
N THR A 31 -8.66 19.47 52.09
CA THR A 31 -8.96 18.84 53.37
C THR A 31 -9.56 17.43 53.18
N THR A 32 -9.09 16.47 53.98
CA THR A 32 -9.71 15.14 54.19
C THR A 32 -11.10 15.26 54.83
N PRO A 33 -12.03 14.34 54.53
CA PRO A 33 -12.38 13.38 55.60
C PRO A 33 -12.73 11.94 55.15
N SER A 34 -12.38 11.01 56.05
CA SER A 34 -13.04 9.76 56.47
C SER A 34 -13.54 8.72 55.43
N ALA A 35 -12.83 7.59 55.44
CA ALA A 35 -13.29 6.22 55.12
C ALA A 35 -14.47 5.79 56.05
N PRO A 36 -15.20 4.66 55.84
CA PRO A 36 -14.72 3.33 55.41
C PRO A 36 -15.66 2.68 54.34
N SER A 37 -15.51 1.49 53.76
CA SER A 37 -14.68 0.29 53.93
C SER A 37 -14.98 -0.67 52.75
N VAL A 38 -14.00 -1.54 52.46
CA VAL A 38 -14.13 -2.91 51.90
C VAL A 38 -13.95 -3.11 50.37
N GLN A 39 -12.89 -3.89 50.10
CA GLN A 39 -12.54 -4.76 48.97
C GLN A 39 -11.75 -4.19 47.76
N GLU A 40 -10.41 -4.24 47.93
CA GLU A 40 -9.38 -4.84 47.06
C GLU A 40 -9.86 -5.53 45.77
N MET A 41 -9.16 -5.53 44.62
CA MET A 41 -7.76 -5.24 44.26
C MET A 41 -7.76 -5.03 42.73
N SER A 42 -7.55 -3.81 42.24
CA SER A 42 -6.35 -3.33 41.51
C SER A 42 -5.76 -4.21 40.38
N PRO A 43 -5.66 -3.67 39.15
CA PRO A 43 -4.63 -3.99 38.17
C PRO A 43 -3.40 -3.06 38.34
N LEU A 44 -2.19 -3.55 38.09
CA LEU A 44 -0.98 -2.72 38.10
C LEU A 44 -0.42 -2.54 36.69
N CYS A 45 -0.53 -1.31 36.21
CA CYS A 45 0.27 -0.70 35.16
C CYS A 45 1.43 0.04 35.85
N GLY A 46 2.66 -0.20 35.44
CA GLY A 46 3.85 0.44 36.00
C GLY A 46 4.75 1.06 34.93
N THR A 47 4.62 2.39 34.82
CA THR A 47 5.71 3.39 34.94
C THR A 47 6.91 3.33 34.00
N CYS A 48 7.02 4.39 33.19
CA CYS A 48 8.24 4.89 32.56
C CYS A 48 9.06 5.72 33.56
N GLN A 49 10.37 5.48 33.64
CA GLN A 49 11.38 6.41 34.15
C GLN A 49 12.54 6.43 33.14
N GLY A 50 12.95 7.63 32.75
CA GLY A 50 14.18 7.85 32.00
C GLY A 50 15.29 8.39 32.91
N ALA A 51 16.54 8.11 32.55
CA ALA A 51 17.69 9.00 32.75
C ALA A 51 18.96 8.45 32.04
N SER A 52 19.60 9.33 31.29
CA SER A 52 21.06 9.58 31.13
C SER A 52 22.08 8.45 30.88
N SER A 53 22.75 8.56 29.72
CA SER A 53 24.21 8.60 29.48
C SER A 53 25.19 8.08 30.54
N ILE A 54 26.12 7.20 30.15
CA ILE A 54 27.60 7.35 30.21
C ILE A 54 28.27 6.04 29.71
N ASP A 55 29.42 6.23 29.08
CA ASP A 55 30.37 5.24 28.56
C ASP A 55 30.84 4.16 29.55
N ASP A 56 31.32 3.07 28.94
CA ASP A 56 32.53 2.31 29.33
C ASP A 56 32.40 1.02 30.18
N ILE A 57 33.33 0.11 29.86
CA ILE A 57 33.77 -1.11 30.58
C ILE A 57 33.08 -2.45 30.22
N GLY A 58 33.84 -3.26 29.47
CA GLY A 58 34.46 -4.43 30.09
C GLY A 58 33.96 -5.84 29.73
N HIS A 59 34.71 -6.48 28.83
CA HIS A 59 35.07 -7.90 28.81
C HIS A 59 34.48 -8.83 29.89
N THR A 60 33.76 -9.86 29.47
CA THR A 60 33.91 -11.20 30.09
C THR A 60 33.65 -12.30 29.05
N LEU A 61 34.72 -12.89 28.54
CA LEU A 61 34.72 -14.13 27.75
C LEU A 61 34.55 -15.32 28.71
N ALA A 62 33.40 -15.99 28.66
CA ALA A 62 33.20 -17.27 29.30
C ALA A 62 33.59 -18.41 28.34
N LYS A 63 34.65 -19.11 28.72
CA LYS A 63 35.28 -20.24 28.05
C LYS A 63 34.46 -21.51 28.35
N LEU A 64 33.70 -22.01 27.39
CA LEU A 64 32.99 -23.30 27.50
C LEU A 64 33.90 -24.42 26.97
N THR A 65 34.43 -25.19 27.92
CA THR A 65 35.23 -26.38 27.69
C THR A 65 34.31 -27.54 27.30
N VAL A 66 34.43 -28.05 26.07
CA VAL A 66 33.70 -29.24 25.60
C VAL A 66 34.55 -30.48 25.87
N THR A 67 34.01 -31.39 26.67
CA THR A 67 34.54 -32.74 26.92
C THR A 67 34.24 -33.67 25.73
N PRO A 68 35.22 -34.42 25.19
CA PRO A 68 34.96 -35.37 24.13
C PRO A 68 34.46 -36.71 24.71
N GLY A 69 33.25 -37.10 24.33
CA GLY A 69 32.66 -38.40 24.62
C GLY A 69 33.18 -39.48 23.67
N THR A 70 33.72 -40.54 24.26
CA THR A 70 34.24 -41.75 23.62
C THR A 70 33.11 -42.53 22.91
N VAL A 71 33.21 -42.69 21.58
CA VAL A 71 32.30 -43.54 20.79
C VAL A 71 33.00 -44.86 20.49
N ALA A 72 32.39 -45.97 20.92
CA ALA A 72 32.85 -47.33 20.67
C ALA A 72 32.63 -47.75 19.20
N PRO A 73 33.53 -48.57 18.61
CA PRO A 73 33.43 -48.99 17.22
C PRO A 73 32.34 -50.06 17.02
N ARG A 74 31.45 -49.81 16.06
CA ARG A 74 30.39 -50.75 15.65
C ARG A 74 30.95 -51.71 14.59
N SER A 75 30.88 -53.00 14.88
CA SER A 75 31.26 -54.12 14.02
C SER A 75 30.46 -54.12 12.71
N MET A 76 31.16 -54.15 11.56
CA MET A 76 30.57 -54.34 10.23
C MET A 76 30.56 -55.83 9.87
N THR A 77 29.37 -56.40 9.71
CA THR A 77 29.19 -57.69 9.03
C THR A 77 28.98 -57.48 7.53
N PRO A 78 29.58 -58.31 6.65
CA PRO A 78 29.48 -58.15 5.21
C PRO A 78 28.13 -58.67 4.69
N HIS A 79 27.43 -57.82 3.94
CA HIS A 79 26.23 -58.20 3.20
C HIS A 79 26.60 -58.89 1.88
N THR A 80 26.11 -60.11 1.71
CA THR A 80 26.16 -60.89 0.48
C THR A 80 25.36 -60.19 -0.62
N VAL A 81 26.05 -59.85 -1.72
CA VAL A 81 25.46 -59.28 -2.94
C VAL A 81 24.85 -60.43 -3.76
N LEU A 82 23.52 -60.41 -3.93
CA LEU A 82 22.82 -61.25 -4.91
C LEU A 82 22.77 -60.53 -6.27
N PRO A 83 22.85 -61.27 -7.40
CA PRO A 83 22.82 -60.70 -8.74
C PRO A 83 21.42 -60.18 -9.12
N PRO A 84 21.33 -59.19 -10.02
CA PRO A 84 20.07 -58.55 -10.37
C PRO A 84 19.17 -59.46 -11.22
N GLU A 85 17.95 -59.66 -10.72
CA GLU A 85 16.87 -60.33 -11.40
C GLU A 85 16.33 -59.45 -12.55
N LYS A 86 16.35 -59.99 -13.77
CA LYS A 86 15.96 -59.31 -15.00
C LYS A 86 14.44 -59.31 -15.13
N SER A 87 13.79 -58.23 -14.69
CA SER A 87 12.34 -58.07 -14.79
C SER A 87 11.89 -57.78 -16.24
N PRO A 88 10.75 -58.32 -16.72
CA PRO A 88 10.26 -58.13 -18.08
C PRO A 88 9.74 -56.70 -18.30
N GLY A 89 10.10 -56.13 -19.45
CA GLY A 89 9.70 -54.78 -19.86
C GLY A 89 8.19 -54.58 -19.86
N THR A 90 7.72 -53.77 -18.91
CA THR A 90 6.38 -53.17 -18.97
C THR A 90 6.45 -51.98 -19.92
N VAL A 91 5.79 -52.12 -21.06
CA VAL A 91 5.58 -51.05 -22.04
C VAL A 91 4.74 -49.96 -21.36
N VAL A 92 5.40 -48.87 -20.96
CA VAL A 92 4.72 -47.66 -20.48
C VAL A 92 4.12 -46.97 -21.72
N PRO A 93 2.79 -46.82 -21.82
CA PRO A 93 2.20 -46.06 -22.91
C PRO A 93 2.62 -44.58 -22.79
N PRO A 94 2.76 -43.86 -23.91
CA PRO A 94 3.16 -42.46 -23.91
C PRO A 94 2.18 -41.63 -23.09
N VAL A 95 2.69 -41.01 -22.03
CA VAL A 95 1.98 -39.98 -21.27
C VAL A 95 1.68 -38.84 -22.24
N LYS A 96 0.40 -38.66 -22.58
CA LYS A 96 -0.08 -37.47 -23.28
C LYS A 96 0.10 -36.27 -22.36
N THR A 97 1.16 -35.49 -22.59
CA THR A 97 1.30 -34.13 -22.07
C THR A 97 0.35 -33.20 -22.83
N ASP A 98 -0.94 -33.30 -22.55
CA ASP A 98 -1.93 -32.26 -22.88
C ASP A 98 -2.06 -31.32 -21.67
N ALA A 99 -0.96 -30.65 -21.32
CA ALA A 99 -0.99 -29.51 -20.41
C ALA A 99 -1.07 -28.25 -21.27
N THR A 100 -2.29 -27.88 -21.67
CA THR A 100 -2.57 -26.54 -22.20
C THR A 100 -2.10 -25.56 -21.12
N ALA A 101 -0.96 -24.90 -21.37
CA ALA A 101 -0.44 -23.90 -20.46
C ALA A 101 -1.57 -22.89 -20.19
N PRO A 102 -1.82 -22.51 -18.92
CA PRO A 102 -2.84 -21.53 -18.62
C PRO A 102 -2.52 -20.27 -19.43
N THR A 103 -3.40 -19.93 -20.38
CA THR A 103 -3.30 -18.70 -21.17
C THR A 103 -3.58 -17.56 -20.20
N VAL A 104 -2.54 -17.08 -19.52
CA VAL A 104 -2.65 -15.94 -18.62
C VAL A 104 -2.97 -14.72 -19.48
N ASN A 105 -4.15 -14.15 -19.23
CA ASN A 105 -4.72 -13.06 -20.00
C ASN A 105 -3.76 -11.85 -19.99
N PRO A 106 -3.36 -11.28 -21.15
CA PRO A 106 -2.37 -10.20 -21.24
C PRO A 106 -2.82 -8.83 -20.67
N THR A 107 -3.86 -8.79 -19.84
CA THR A 107 -4.51 -7.58 -19.33
C THR A 107 -3.78 -6.89 -18.17
N ALA A 108 -2.63 -7.40 -17.73
CA ALA A 108 -1.88 -6.81 -16.60
C ALA A 108 -1.48 -5.34 -16.84
N GLY A 109 -1.18 -4.96 -18.08
CA GLY A 109 -0.89 -3.56 -18.44
C GLY A 109 -2.12 -2.65 -18.43
N LEU A 110 -3.33 -3.20 -18.61
CA LEU A 110 -4.58 -2.44 -18.58
C LEU A 110 -5.06 -2.19 -17.15
N LEU A 111 -4.83 -3.16 -16.24
CA LEU A 111 -5.20 -3.03 -14.84
C LEU A 111 -4.40 -1.93 -14.13
N CYS A 112 -3.18 -1.68 -14.61
CA CYS A 112 -2.28 -0.69 -14.03
C CYS A 112 -2.12 0.60 -14.84
N GLY A 113 -3.05 0.85 -15.77
CA GLY A 113 -3.04 2.05 -16.60
C GLY A 113 -3.13 3.33 -15.76
N ASP A 114 -2.26 4.30 -16.09
CA ASP A 114 -2.14 5.67 -15.59
C ASP A 114 -2.79 5.91 -14.22
N TYR A 115 -2.25 5.27 -13.18
CA TYR A 115 -2.64 5.45 -11.77
C TYR A 115 -2.44 6.88 -11.22
N GLU A 116 -2.22 7.88 -12.07
CA GLU A 116 -2.28 9.29 -11.65
C GLU A 116 -3.64 9.67 -11.06
N THR A 117 -4.70 8.88 -11.31
CA THR A 117 -6.03 9.14 -10.74
C THR A 117 -6.38 8.31 -9.50
N ALA A 118 -5.51 7.42 -9.02
CA ALA A 118 -5.79 6.65 -7.82
C ALA A 118 -5.24 7.37 -6.58
N ASP A 119 -6.04 7.43 -5.50
CA ASP A 119 -5.70 8.09 -4.24
C ASP A 119 -4.55 7.42 -3.43
N TYR A 120 -3.85 6.46 -4.05
CA TYR A 120 -2.84 5.58 -3.45
C TYR A 120 -1.53 5.61 -4.22
N ASP A 121 -0.41 5.55 -3.48
CA ASP A 121 0.91 5.50 -4.09
C ASP A 121 1.37 4.04 -4.32
N LEU A 122 1.19 3.56 -5.55
CA LEU A 122 1.69 2.27 -5.99
C LEU A 122 3.10 2.34 -6.59
N ARG A 123 3.75 3.51 -6.61
CA ARG A 123 5.03 3.70 -7.31
C ARG A 123 6.14 2.89 -6.67
N GLN A 124 6.18 2.79 -5.34
CA GLN A 124 7.17 1.95 -4.66
C GLN A 124 6.91 0.47 -4.97
N LEU A 125 5.66 0.02 -4.82
CA LEU A 125 5.25 -1.35 -5.08
C LEU A 125 5.55 -1.82 -6.51
N THR A 126 5.30 -0.95 -7.49
CA THR A 126 5.51 -1.22 -8.92
C THR A 126 6.91 -0.84 -9.41
N GLY A 127 7.70 -0.12 -8.62
CA GLY A 127 9.06 0.30 -8.98
C GLY A 127 10.00 -0.89 -9.13
N GLU A 128 9.83 -1.88 -8.26
CA GLU A 128 10.62 -3.12 -8.25
C GLU A 128 10.20 -4.10 -9.35
N GLN A 129 11.10 -5.03 -9.71
CA GLN A 129 10.76 -6.11 -10.65
C GLN A 129 9.85 -7.15 -10.00
N TYR A 130 10.14 -7.50 -8.75
CA TYR A 130 9.34 -8.37 -7.90
C TYR A 130 9.77 -8.20 -6.44
N TRP A 131 8.91 -8.60 -5.52
CA TRP A 131 9.12 -8.60 -4.08
C TRP A 131 9.26 -10.03 -3.57
N ASN A 132 10.12 -10.22 -2.57
CA ASN A 132 10.35 -11.50 -1.91
C ASN A 132 9.66 -11.54 -0.55
N LEU A 133 9.05 -12.67 -0.23
CA LEU A 133 8.53 -12.95 1.10
C LEU A 133 8.93 -14.36 1.52
N ASN A 134 9.73 -14.47 2.57
CA ASN A 134 10.15 -15.75 3.12
C ASN A 134 9.26 -16.11 4.30
N VAL A 135 8.58 -17.26 4.23
CA VAL A 135 7.71 -17.77 5.28
C VAL A 135 8.19 -19.16 5.68
N PRO A 136 8.46 -19.42 6.97
CA PRO A 136 8.73 -20.77 7.45
C PRO A 136 7.43 -21.60 7.39
N GLY A 137 7.46 -22.71 6.66
CA GLY A 137 6.25 -23.48 6.32
C GLY A 137 5.32 -22.72 5.38
N GLY A 138 4.07 -23.17 5.28
CA GLY A 138 3.06 -22.48 4.46
C GLY A 138 3.12 -22.77 2.96
N CYS A 139 4.11 -23.54 2.50
CA CYS A 139 4.18 -24.02 1.12
C CYS A 139 2.96 -24.88 0.79
N PHE A 140 2.42 -24.77 -0.42
CA PHE A 140 1.23 -25.53 -0.79
C PHE A 140 1.38 -27.05 -0.57
N ASP A 141 2.43 -27.65 -1.13
CA ASP A 141 2.68 -29.10 -1.04
C ASP A 141 3.33 -29.53 0.30
N TYR A 142 3.84 -28.57 1.09
CA TYR A 142 4.60 -28.84 2.32
C TYR A 142 4.10 -28.04 3.53
N TYR A 143 2.80 -27.73 3.55
CA TYR A 143 2.21 -26.81 4.52
C TYR A 143 2.48 -27.21 5.97
N ASP A 144 2.43 -28.52 6.24
CA ASP A 144 2.58 -29.10 7.58
C ASP A 144 4.05 -29.34 7.97
N GLN A 145 5.02 -28.96 7.12
CA GLN A 145 6.45 -29.11 7.40
C GLN A 145 7.10 -27.77 7.77
N PRO A 146 7.28 -27.46 9.07
CA PRO A 146 7.82 -26.17 9.51
C PRO A 146 9.29 -25.95 9.13
N ASN A 147 10.02 -27.02 8.79
CA ASN A 147 11.43 -26.95 8.38
C ASN A 147 11.61 -26.55 6.90
N VAL A 148 10.52 -26.47 6.14
CA VAL A 148 10.55 -26.08 4.74
C VAL A 148 10.38 -24.57 4.66
N MET A 149 11.32 -23.89 4.02
CA MET A 149 11.23 -22.45 3.81
C MET A 149 10.54 -22.17 2.48
N CYS A 150 9.52 -21.33 2.53
CA CYS A 150 8.66 -21.03 1.41
C CYS A 150 8.87 -19.57 1.01
N GLN A 151 9.42 -19.40 -0.18
CA GLN A 151 9.70 -18.08 -0.73
C GLN A 151 8.61 -17.73 -1.74
N PHE A 152 7.88 -16.67 -1.45
CA PHE A 152 6.88 -16.10 -2.33
C PHE A 152 7.50 -14.94 -3.11
N HIS A 153 7.17 -14.87 -4.40
CA HIS A 153 7.58 -13.82 -5.30
C HIS A 153 6.33 -13.12 -5.84
N PHE A 154 6.26 -11.80 -5.70
CA PHE A 154 5.14 -10.98 -6.17
C PHE A 154 5.64 -9.87 -7.09
N ALA A 155 5.14 -9.83 -8.32
CA ALA A 155 5.34 -8.73 -9.25
C ALA A 155 4.01 -7.99 -9.45
N PHE A 156 4.03 -6.68 -9.19
CA PHE A 156 2.87 -5.81 -9.34
C PHE A 156 2.98 -5.05 -10.65
N CYS A 157 1.96 -5.14 -11.50
CA CYS A 157 1.91 -4.46 -12.81
C CYS A 157 3.05 -4.86 -13.77
N LYS A 158 3.80 -5.91 -13.42
CA LYS A 158 4.91 -6.48 -14.17
C LYS A 158 4.82 -8.01 -14.09
N GLN A 159 5.70 -8.67 -14.82
CA GLN A 159 5.81 -10.13 -14.79
C GLN A 159 7.07 -10.52 -13.99
N ILE A 160 6.98 -11.61 -13.25
CA ILE A 160 8.14 -12.20 -12.58
C ILE A 160 9.17 -12.63 -13.64
N PRO A 161 10.46 -12.29 -13.48
CA PRO A 161 11.49 -12.67 -14.44
C PRO A 161 11.55 -14.21 -14.67
N PRO A 162 11.79 -14.65 -15.91
CA PRO A 162 11.77 -16.08 -16.25
C PRO A 162 12.87 -16.90 -15.56
N GLY A 163 13.93 -16.25 -15.04
CA GLY A 163 14.95 -16.93 -14.25
C GLY A 163 14.44 -17.56 -12.94
N ILE A 164 13.27 -17.14 -12.46
CA ILE A 164 12.68 -17.60 -11.19
C ILE A 164 11.58 -18.64 -11.44
N VAL A 165 10.70 -18.34 -12.40
CA VAL A 165 9.49 -19.15 -12.68
C VAL A 165 9.62 -20.03 -13.92
N GLY A 166 10.81 -20.07 -14.53
CA GLY A 166 11.05 -20.70 -15.82
C GLY A 166 10.50 -19.87 -16.99
N ALA A 167 10.37 -20.47 -18.17
CA ALA A 167 9.95 -19.79 -19.40
C ALA A 167 8.46 -19.37 -19.46
N LYS A 168 7.75 -19.36 -18.34
CA LYS A 168 6.32 -18.99 -18.27
C LYS A 168 6.17 -17.47 -18.23
N THR A 169 5.18 -16.94 -18.95
CA THR A 169 4.89 -15.49 -19.04
C THR A 169 3.60 -15.13 -18.31
N GLY A 170 3.41 -13.84 -17.99
CA GLY A 170 2.18 -13.32 -17.38
C GLY A 170 2.04 -13.58 -15.88
N ILE A 171 3.06 -14.16 -15.24
CA ILE A 171 3.00 -14.52 -13.83
C ILE A 171 3.25 -13.29 -12.97
N GLY A 172 2.30 -13.02 -12.07
CA GLY A 172 2.42 -11.96 -11.05
C GLY A 172 2.71 -12.50 -9.66
N ALA A 173 2.43 -13.78 -9.39
CA ALA A 173 2.70 -14.42 -8.10
C ALA A 173 3.19 -15.87 -8.28
N ALA A 174 4.24 -16.23 -7.56
CA ALA A 174 4.79 -17.58 -7.55
C ALA A 174 5.33 -17.97 -6.16
N GLN A 175 5.43 -19.27 -5.91
CA GLN A 175 6.01 -19.85 -4.71
C GLN A 175 7.17 -20.77 -5.09
N VAL A 176 8.30 -20.64 -4.40
CA VAL A 176 9.48 -21.49 -4.52
C VAL A 176 9.78 -22.08 -3.14
N THR A 177 10.28 -23.30 -3.10
CA THR A 177 10.68 -23.96 -1.84
C THR A 177 12.17 -24.25 -1.85
N ASN A 178 12.77 -24.40 -0.68
CA ASN A 178 14.18 -24.78 -0.55
C ASN A 178 14.45 -26.28 -0.81
N ILE A 179 13.41 -27.07 -1.14
CA ILE A 179 13.57 -28.51 -1.39
C ILE A 179 14.12 -28.72 -2.80
N ALA A 180 15.29 -29.37 -2.89
CA ALA A 180 15.92 -29.69 -4.15
C ALA A 180 14.98 -30.51 -5.06
N GLY A 181 14.85 -30.09 -6.32
CA GLY A 181 13.98 -30.74 -7.30
C GLY A 181 12.52 -30.29 -7.25
N SER A 182 12.11 -29.49 -6.27
CA SER A 182 10.81 -28.81 -6.33
C SER A 182 10.88 -27.63 -7.30
N GLY A 183 10.03 -27.63 -8.32
CA GLY A 183 9.90 -26.50 -9.23
C GLY A 183 9.09 -25.35 -8.61
N PRO A 184 9.10 -24.16 -9.23
CA PRO A 184 8.24 -23.05 -8.84
C PRO A 184 6.76 -23.42 -9.06
N ILE A 185 5.92 -23.14 -8.06
CA ILE A 185 4.46 -23.25 -8.15
C ILE A 185 3.90 -21.89 -8.56
N ILE A 186 3.10 -21.85 -9.62
CA ILE A 186 2.51 -20.60 -10.10
C ILE A 186 1.22 -20.32 -9.33
N LEU A 187 1.17 -19.17 -8.66
CA LEU A 187 0.02 -18.76 -7.86
C LEU A 187 -0.97 -17.89 -8.66
N GLY A 188 -0.51 -17.24 -9.74
CA GLY A 188 -1.38 -16.55 -10.69
C GLY A 188 -0.79 -15.30 -11.31
N GLY A 189 -1.56 -14.66 -12.18
CA GLY A 189 -1.31 -13.32 -12.71
C GLY A 189 -2.09 -12.27 -11.93
N LEU A 190 -1.59 -11.02 -11.92
CA LEU A 190 -2.33 -9.90 -11.35
C LEU A 190 -3.66 -9.72 -12.10
N SER A 191 -4.77 -9.73 -11.37
CA SER A 191 -6.12 -9.78 -11.96
C SER A 191 -7.03 -8.63 -11.53
N GLN A 192 -6.84 -8.11 -10.32
CA GLN A 192 -7.67 -7.03 -9.78
C GLN A 192 -6.92 -6.29 -8.68
N ILE A 193 -7.12 -4.99 -8.61
CA ILE A 193 -6.73 -4.12 -7.50
C ILE A 193 -8.01 -3.39 -7.08
N GLU A 194 -8.39 -3.51 -5.82
CA GLU A 194 -9.64 -2.99 -5.28
C GLU A 194 -9.35 -2.27 -3.96
N GLN A 195 -10.02 -1.14 -3.76
CA GLN A 195 -10.00 -0.43 -2.49
C GLN A 195 -11.15 -0.95 -1.63
N ASN A 196 -10.86 -1.12 -0.34
CA ASN A 196 -11.91 -1.33 0.63
C ASN A 196 -11.64 -0.46 1.87
N GLU A 197 -12.69 0.10 2.45
CA GLU A 197 -12.62 0.83 3.70
C GLU A 197 -13.33 -0.02 4.74
N ASP A 198 -12.59 -0.44 5.75
CA ASP A 198 -13.11 -1.25 6.84
C ASP A 198 -13.09 -0.42 8.13
N ASP A 199 -13.72 -0.93 9.20
CA ASP A 199 -13.75 -0.26 10.51
C ASP A 199 -12.34 0.01 11.08
N LYS A 200 -11.33 -0.68 10.55
CA LYS A 200 -9.90 -0.58 10.93
C LYS A 200 -9.12 0.41 10.07
N GLY A 201 -9.75 1.05 9.08
CA GLY A 201 -9.13 2.00 8.17
C GLY A 201 -9.12 1.53 6.71
N THR A 202 -8.33 2.23 5.90
CA THR A 202 -8.21 1.95 4.47
C THR A 202 -7.33 0.72 4.23
N GLN A 203 -7.82 -0.16 3.36
CA GLN A 203 -7.10 -1.34 2.89
C GLN A 203 -7.11 -1.38 1.36
N LEU A 204 -5.98 -1.80 0.81
CA LEU A 204 -5.82 -2.06 -0.60
C LEU A 204 -5.76 -3.57 -0.81
N LEU A 205 -6.71 -4.10 -1.57
CA LEU A 205 -6.84 -5.52 -1.88
C LEU A 205 -6.30 -5.79 -3.29
N ILE A 206 -5.27 -6.63 -3.36
CA ILE A 206 -4.66 -7.05 -4.62
C ILE A 206 -4.92 -8.54 -4.83
N ARG A 207 -5.54 -8.91 -5.95
CA ARG A 207 -5.88 -10.30 -6.28
C ARG A 207 -5.03 -10.84 -7.42
N PHE A 208 -4.36 -11.96 -7.17
CA PHE A 208 -3.71 -12.78 -8.19
C PHE A 208 -4.55 -14.01 -8.47
N ARG A 209 -4.89 -14.26 -9.73
CA ARG A 209 -5.79 -15.36 -10.15
C ARG A 209 -5.19 -16.16 -11.29
N HIS A 210 -5.82 -17.31 -11.57
CA HIS A 210 -5.42 -18.23 -12.63
C HIS A 210 -4.03 -18.86 -12.42
N GLY A 211 -3.73 -19.25 -11.18
CA GLY A 211 -2.57 -20.07 -10.87
C GLY A 211 -2.68 -21.50 -11.38
N GLU A 212 -1.72 -22.33 -11.00
CA GLU A 212 -1.74 -23.77 -11.31
C GLU A 212 -2.96 -24.47 -10.72
N ASN A 213 -3.43 -25.52 -11.41
CA ASN A 213 -4.50 -26.37 -10.90
C ASN A 213 -3.94 -27.32 -9.84
N LYS A 214 -4.57 -27.32 -8.67
CA LYS A 214 -4.25 -28.21 -7.55
C LYS A 214 -5.53 -28.82 -6.98
N LYS A 215 -5.38 -29.98 -6.34
CA LYS A 215 -6.46 -30.64 -5.60
C LYS A 215 -6.72 -29.86 -4.30
N CYS A 216 -7.88 -29.21 -4.22
CA CYS A 216 -8.34 -28.46 -3.05
C CYS A 216 -9.75 -28.89 -2.67
N GLY A 217 -9.91 -29.39 -1.44
CA GLY A 217 -11.18 -29.97 -1.00
C GLY A 217 -11.68 -31.15 -1.85
N GLY A 218 -10.77 -31.86 -2.54
CA GLY A 218 -11.09 -32.97 -3.43
C GLY A 218 -11.36 -32.59 -4.89
N GLU A 219 -11.48 -31.29 -5.19
CA GLU A 219 -11.71 -30.78 -6.54
C GLU A 219 -10.44 -30.16 -7.13
N ASP A 220 -10.28 -30.20 -8.45
CA ASP A 220 -9.19 -29.50 -9.12
C ASP A 220 -9.57 -28.01 -9.28
N LYS A 221 -8.83 -27.13 -8.60
CA LYS A 221 -9.05 -25.68 -8.56
C LYS A 221 -7.77 -24.94 -8.87
N ASN A 222 -7.87 -23.78 -9.52
CA ASN A 222 -6.73 -22.89 -9.72
C ASN A 222 -6.33 -22.23 -8.40
N LEU A 223 -5.03 -22.18 -8.14
CA LEU A 223 -4.47 -21.37 -7.07
C LEU A 223 -4.77 -19.89 -7.27
N GLN A 224 -4.99 -19.20 -6.15
CA GLN A 224 -5.25 -17.77 -6.08
C GLN A 224 -4.57 -17.15 -4.86
N VAL A 225 -4.26 -15.85 -4.95
CA VAL A 225 -3.73 -15.06 -3.83
C VAL A 225 -4.57 -13.81 -3.65
N GLU A 226 -5.00 -13.56 -2.42
CA GLU A 226 -5.59 -12.30 -1.98
C GLU A 226 -4.62 -11.61 -1.03
N MET A 227 -4.07 -10.47 -1.45
CA MET A 227 -3.13 -9.69 -0.67
C MET A 227 -3.84 -8.45 -0.11
N HIS A 228 -3.95 -8.37 1.21
CA HIS A 228 -4.52 -7.28 1.96
C HIS A 228 -3.39 -6.39 2.48
N LEU A 229 -3.29 -5.18 1.90
CA LEU A 229 -2.35 -4.16 2.32
C LEU A 229 -3.09 -3.17 3.22
N HIS A 230 -2.79 -3.18 4.51
CA HIS A 230 -3.36 -2.21 5.45
C HIS A 230 -2.49 -0.96 5.50
N CYS A 231 -3.13 0.21 5.54
CA CYS A 231 -2.43 1.47 5.74
C CYS A 231 -1.69 1.48 7.08
N ASP A 232 -0.37 1.69 7.01
CA ASP A 232 0.45 2.10 8.15
C ASP A 232 1.49 3.12 7.66
N PRO A 233 1.37 4.41 8.04
CA PRO A 233 2.27 5.46 7.56
C PRO A 233 3.71 5.29 8.03
N ASN A 234 3.98 4.40 9.00
CA ASN A 234 5.32 4.15 9.52
C ASN A 234 6.01 2.96 8.84
N THR A 235 5.27 2.17 8.05
CA THR A 235 5.81 0.98 7.39
C THR A 235 6.18 1.30 5.94
N HIS A 236 7.40 1.79 5.76
CA HIS A 236 7.97 2.05 4.44
C HIS A 236 8.54 0.76 3.84
N TRP A 237 8.17 0.46 2.60
CA TRP A 237 8.75 -0.66 1.87
C TRP A 237 10.03 -0.20 1.18
N LEU A 238 11.16 -0.73 1.61
CA LEU A 238 12.45 -0.29 1.10
C LEU A 238 12.79 -0.99 -0.22
N SER A 239 12.95 -0.19 -1.26
CA SER A 239 13.54 -0.61 -2.54
C SER A 239 14.96 -1.11 -2.37
N ALA A 240 15.34 -2.12 -3.16
CA ALA A 240 16.67 -2.69 -3.11
C ALA A 240 17.63 -1.96 -4.06
N HIS A 241 18.69 -1.37 -3.51
CA HIS A 241 19.62 -0.55 -4.29
C HIS A 241 20.53 -1.31 -5.27
N ASN A 242 20.63 -2.64 -5.15
CA ASN A 242 21.63 -3.46 -5.86
C ASN A 242 21.03 -4.44 -6.88
N GLY A 243 19.79 -4.24 -7.32
CA GLY A 243 19.10 -5.14 -8.26
C GLY A 243 18.77 -6.53 -7.70
N SER A 244 19.02 -6.77 -6.41
CA SER A 244 18.41 -7.88 -5.68
C SER A 244 16.94 -7.56 -5.44
N ALA A 245 16.04 -8.54 -5.43
CA ALA A 245 14.65 -8.24 -5.09
C ALA A 245 14.50 -7.93 -3.59
N PRO A 246 13.84 -6.81 -3.24
CA PRO A 246 13.64 -6.44 -1.85
C PRO A 246 12.71 -7.44 -1.14
N ASN A 247 12.93 -7.59 0.16
CA ASN A 247 12.04 -8.38 1.01
C ASN A 247 10.85 -7.52 1.44
N MET A 248 9.66 -8.10 1.44
CA MET A 248 8.48 -7.50 2.07
C MET A 248 8.71 -7.37 3.59
N PRO A 249 8.03 -6.44 4.28
CA PRO A 249 8.18 -6.27 5.72
C PRO A 249 7.86 -7.55 6.52
N SER A 250 8.56 -7.71 7.65
CA SER A 250 8.46 -8.89 8.52
C SER A 250 7.08 -9.07 9.19
N THR A 251 6.20 -8.07 9.17
CA THR A 251 4.84 -8.13 9.73
C THR A 251 3.84 -8.86 8.83
N THR A 252 4.31 -9.49 7.76
CA THR A 252 3.47 -10.17 6.78
C THR A 252 2.98 -11.52 7.29
N ILE A 253 1.66 -11.70 7.34
CA ILE A 253 1.00 -12.96 7.70
C ILE A 253 0.54 -13.65 6.42
N VAL A 254 0.84 -14.94 6.29
CA VAL A 254 0.38 -15.77 5.18
C VAL A 254 -0.43 -16.92 5.73
N SER A 255 -1.66 -17.08 5.23
CA SER A 255 -2.52 -18.22 5.50
C SER A 255 -2.93 -18.90 4.21
N LEU A 256 -3.07 -20.23 4.25
CA LEU A 256 -3.53 -21.05 3.14
C LEU A 256 -4.85 -21.70 3.50
N ASP A 257 -5.87 -21.43 2.70
CA ASP A 257 -7.09 -22.23 2.68
C ASP A 257 -6.96 -23.36 1.65
N LYS A 258 -6.66 -24.57 2.14
CA LYS A 258 -6.55 -25.79 1.31
C LYS A 258 -7.88 -26.24 0.69
N GLN A 259 -9.03 -25.79 1.17
CA GLN A 259 -10.33 -26.11 0.57
C GLN A 259 -10.62 -25.21 -0.64
N LEU A 260 -10.17 -23.95 -0.56
CA LEU A 260 -10.39 -22.94 -1.58
C LEU A 260 -9.21 -22.72 -2.53
N CYS A 261 -8.06 -23.38 -2.34
CA CYS A 261 -6.85 -23.14 -3.12
C CYS A 261 -6.40 -21.67 -3.05
N LYS A 262 -6.60 -21.04 -1.89
CA LYS A 262 -6.47 -19.59 -1.74
C LYS A 262 -5.45 -19.23 -0.66
N TYR A 263 -4.47 -18.43 -1.05
CA TYR A 263 -3.58 -17.77 -0.11
C TYR A 263 -4.14 -16.42 0.29
N THR A 264 -4.16 -16.12 1.58
CA THR A 264 -4.41 -14.77 2.08
C THR A 264 -3.11 -14.23 2.67
N VAL A 265 -2.63 -13.13 2.11
CA VAL A 265 -1.41 -12.44 2.54
C VAL A 265 -1.82 -11.11 3.13
N THR A 266 -1.52 -10.86 4.40
CA THR A 266 -1.86 -9.61 5.08
C THR A 266 -0.59 -8.91 5.53
N THR A 267 -0.42 -7.65 5.16
CA THR A 267 0.77 -6.88 5.54
C THR A 267 0.46 -5.38 5.64
N MET A 268 1.38 -4.64 6.26
CA MET A 268 1.29 -3.18 6.41
C MET A 268 2.05 -2.51 5.26
N TYR A 269 1.47 -1.46 4.69
CA TYR A 269 2.07 -0.70 3.58
C TYR A 269 1.68 0.77 3.69
N ASP A 270 2.67 1.66 3.68
CA ASP A 270 2.46 3.11 3.70
C ASP A 270 1.74 3.61 2.44
N GLY A 271 2.03 3.05 1.27
CA GLY A 271 1.35 3.40 0.02
C GLY A 271 -0.12 2.95 -0.04
N ALA A 272 -0.58 2.08 0.87
CA ALA A 272 -2.00 1.75 1.04
C ALA A 272 -2.75 2.81 1.86
N CYS A 273 -2.04 3.79 2.44
CA CYS A 273 -2.68 4.92 3.09
C CYS A 273 -3.31 5.84 2.06
N PHE A 274 -4.56 6.22 2.33
CA PHE A 274 -5.24 7.23 1.54
C PHE A 274 -4.47 8.54 1.66
N THR A 275 -3.83 8.95 0.57
CA THR A 275 -3.31 10.30 0.49
C THR A 275 -4.49 11.18 0.13
N TYR A 276 -5.00 11.95 1.09
CA TYR A 276 -5.87 13.06 0.73
C TYR A 276 -5.03 13.95 -0.18
N GLN A 277 -5.25 13.85 -1.50
CA GLN A 277 -4.84 14.89 -2.41
C GLN A 277 -5.67 16.11 -2.00
N GLY A 278 -5.10 16.91 -1.09
CA GLY A 278 -5.68 18.18 -0.72
C GLY A 278 -5.97 18.94 -2.00
N LEU A 279 -7.10 19.65 -2.04
CA LEU A 279 -7.44 20.52 -3.15
C LEU A 279 -6.18 21.27 -3.58
N SER A 280 -5.80 21.16 -4.85
CA SER A 280 -4.64 21.88 -5.38
C SER A 280 -4.75 23.33 -4.95
N ALA A 281 -3.62 23.94 -4.56
CA ALA A 281 -3.60 25.34 -4.12
C ALA A 281 -4.31 26.26 -5.13
N GLY A 282 -4.22 25.95 -6.43
CA GLY A 282 -4.96 26.64 -7.48
C GLY A 282 -6.48 26.54 -7.31
N THR A 283 -7.01 25.35 -7.05
CA THR A 283 -8.45 25.14 -6.82
C THR A 283 -8.92 25.89 -5.57
N ILE A 284 -8.13 25.89 -4.50
CA ILE A 284 -8.45 26.65 -3.27
C ILE A 284 -8.55 28.15 -3.58
N VAL A 285 -7.59 28.71 -4.31
CA VAL A 285 -7.60 30.13 -4.70
C VAL A 285 -8.81 30.45 -5.58
N ILE A 286 -9.16 29.58 -6.52
CA ILE A 286 -10.33 29.75 -7.39
C ILE A 286 -11.62 29.77 -6.55
N ILE A 287 -11.77 28.84 -5.61
CA ILE A 287 -12.94 28.78 -4.71
C ILE A 287 -13.05 30.07 -3.88
N ILE A 288 -11.94 30.54 -3.31
CA ILE A 288 -11.91 31.79 -2.52
C ILE A 288 -12.27 32.98 -3.40
N PHE A 289 -11.69 33.09 -4.60
CA PHE A 289 -11.96 34.18 -5.53
C PHE A 289 -13.46 34.25 -5.88
N PHE A 290 -14.05 33.15 -6.32
CA PHE A 290 -15.48 33.13 -6.65
C PHE A 290 -16.38 33.42 -5.45
N SER A 291 -16.01 32.93 -4.26
CA SER A 291 -16.75 33.22 -3.03
C SER A 291 -16.75 34.71 -2.71
N LEU A 292 -15.59 35.37 -2.82
CA LEU A 292 -15.46 36.81 -2.59
C LEU A 292 -16.21 37.62 -3.66
N VAL A 293 -16.13 37.21 -4.93
CA VAL A 293 -16.87 37.86 -6.02
C VAL A 293 -18.38 37.77 -5.79
N CYS A 294 -18.90 36.61 -5.38
CA CYS A 294 -20.32 36.44 -5.05
C CYS A 294 -20.75 37.38 -3.91
N VAL A 295 -19.99 37.43 -2.81
CA VAL A 295 -20.29 38.31 -1.68
C VAL A 295 -20.25 39.78 -2.11
N TYR A 296 -19.25 40.17 -2.90
CA TYR A 296 -19.12 41.52 -3.43
C TYR A 296 -20.29 41.91 -4.35
N LEU A 297 -20.69 41.04 -5.27
CA LEU A 297 -21.80 41.30 -6.19
C LEU A 297 -23.13 41.42 -5.44
N ILE A 298 -23.42 40.50 -4.51
CA ILE A 298 -24.66 40.51 -3.72
C ILE A 298 -24.70 41.74 -2.80
N GLY A 299 -23.64 41.96 -2.03
CA GLY A 299 -23.54 43.09 -1.10
C GLY A 299 -23.60 44.43 -1.81
N GLY A 300 -22.83 44.59 -2.89
CA GLY A 300 -22.83 45.81 -3.69
C GLY A 300 -24.15 46.06 -4.41
N ALA A 301 -24.82 45.01 -4.90
CA ALA A 301 -26.15 45.14 -5.50
C ALA A 301 -27.20 45.62 -4.48
N ILE A 302 -27.17 45.08 -3.25
CA ILE A 302 -28.07 45.54 -2.18
C ILE A 302 -27.78 47.01 -1.85
N PHE A 303 -26.51 47.37 -1.69
CA PHE A 303 -26.10 48.74 -1.38
C PHE A 303 -26.53 49.76 -2.45
N ASN A 304 -26.25 49.48 -3.73
CA ASN A 304 -26.64 50.34 -4.84
C ASN A 304 -28.16 50.46 -5.00
N LYS A 305 -28.88 49.36 -4.79
CA LYS A 305 -30.35 49.35 -4.81
C LYS A 305 -30.95 50.23 -3.71
N MET A 306 -30.37 50.21 -2.51
CA MET A 306 -30.77 51.11 -1.42
C MET A 306 -30.46 52.59 -1.74
N GLY A 307 -29.41 52.84 -2.52
CA GLY A 307 -29.08 54.16 -3.08
C GLY A 307 -29.98 54.61 -4.23
N GLY A 308 -30.97 53.82 -4.62
CA GLY A 308 -31.92 54.17 -5.69
C GLY A 308 -31.47 53.82 -7.11
N ALA A 309 -30.34 53.12 -7.28
CA ALA A 309 -29.89 52.65 -8.59
C ALA A 309 -30.91 51.69 -9.22
N LYS A 310 -31.07 51.75 -10.55
CA LYS A 310 -32.02 50.92 -11.31
C LYS A 310 -31.34 50.29 -12.52
N GLY A 311 -31.84 49.14 -12.95
CA GLY A 311 -31.32 48.44 -14.13
C GLY A 311 -29.88 47.96 -13.95
N LEU A 312 -29.03 48.23 -14.94
CA LEU A 312 -27.63 47.77 -14.98
C LEU A 312 -26.73 48.46 -13.95
N GLU A 313 -27.12 49.64 -13.46
CA GLU A 313 -26.39 50.40 -12.44
C GLU A 313 -26.42 49.72 -11.05
N ILE A 314 -27.28 48.71 -10.87
CA ILE A 314 -27.31 47.92 -9.64
C ILE A 314 -26.00 47.13 -9.47
N ILE A 315 -25.37 46.68 -10.57
CA ILE A 315 -24.15 45.87 -10.51
C ILE A 315 -22.96 46.78 -10.15
N PRO A 316 -22.25 46.51 -9.04
CA PRO A 316 -21.14 47.35 -8.61
C PRO A 316 -19.96 47.24 -9.60
N ASN A 317 -19.47 48.37 -10.11
CA ASN A 317 -18.40 48.46 -11.11
C ASN A 317 -18.71 47.67 -12.40
N TYR A 318 -19.90 47.87 -12.97
CA TYR A 318 -20.38 47.17 -14.17
C TYR A 318 -19.38 47.18 -15.33
N ASP A 319 -18.75 48.32 -15.62
CA ASP A 319 -17.82 48.44 -16.75
C ASP A 319 -16.60 47.51 -16.60
N MET A 320 -16.10 47.35 -15.38
CA MET A 320 -15.02 46.41 -15.07
C MET A 320 -15.45 44.97 -15.37
N TRP A 321 -16.63 44.55 -14.90
CA TRP A 321 -17.14 43.19 -15.12
C TRP A 321 -17.49 42.90 -16.58
N ARG A 322 -17.89 43.92 -17.33
CA ARG A 322 -18.15 43.81 -18.77
C ARG A 322 -16.86 43.55 -19.55
N MET A 323 -15.76 44.19 -19.17
CA MET A 323 -14.45 44.05 -19.83
C MET A 323 -13.70 42.79 -19.40
N PHE A 324 -13.92 42.32 -18.17
CA PHE A 324 -13.18 41.20 -17.57
C PHE A 324 -13.09 39.92 -18.43
N PRO A 325 -14.17 39.39 -19.06
CA PRO A 325 -14.06 38.20 -19.91
C PRO A 325 -13.14 38.40 -21.13
N SER A 326 -13.14 39.61 -21.71
CA SER A 326 -12.28 39.96 -22.84
C SER A 326 -10.82 39.95 -22.42
N ASP A 327 -10.51 40.55 -21.26
CA ASP A 327 -9.16 40.59 -20.71
C ASP A 327 -8.64 39.18 -20.37
N VAL A 328 -9.50 38.33 -19.80
CA VAL A 328 -9.16 36.93 -19.50
C VAL A 328 -8.89 36.15 -20.79
N MET A 329 -9.71 36.30 -21.83
CA MET A 329 -9.47 35.65 -23.12
C MET A 329 -8.13 36.10 -23.73
N GLY A 330 -7.82 37.41 -23.67
CA GLY A 330 -6.53 37.93 -24.11
C GLY A 330 -5.36 37.27 -23.38
N GLY A 331 -5.45 37.14 -22.05
CA GLY A 331 -4.45 36.46 -21.24
C GLY A 331 -4.29 34.97 -21.58
N VAL A 332 -5.40 34.23 -21.76
CA VAL A 332 -5.37 32.80 -22.11
C VAL A 332 -4.74 32.58 -23.48
N VAL A 333 -5.10 33.38 -24.48
CA VAL A 333 -4.52 33.30 -25.83
C VAL A 333 -3.01 33.58 -25.78
N PHE A 334 -2.59 34.59 -25.01
CA PHE A 334 -1.17 34.91 -24.81
C PHE A 334 -0.40 33.73 -24.20
N VAL A 335 -0.89 33.18 -23.08
CA VAL A 335 -0.25 32.04 -22.40
C VAL A 335 -0.21 30.80 -23.30
N TRP A 336 -1.31 30.51 -24.01
CA TRP A 336 -1.37 29.40 -24.96
C TRP A 336 -0.37 29.57 -26.11
N GLY A 337 -0.21 30.79 -26.63
CA GLY A 337 0.77 31.11 -27.67
C GLY A 337 2.22 30.89 -27.22
N ILE A 338 2.52 31.15 -25.94
CA ILE A 338 3.82 30.84 -25.32
C ILE A 338 4.01 29.33 -25.20
N ILE A 339 3.06 28.62 -24.56
CA ILE A 339 3.18 27.17 -24.30
C ILE A 339 3.31 26.38 -25.60
N THR A 340 2.53 26.74 -26.62
CA THR A 340 2.53 26.04 -27.91
C THR A 340 3.66 26.48 -28.85
N CYS A 341 4.54 27.38 -28.42
CA CYS A 341 5.62 27.97 -29.22
C CYS A 341 5.15 28.57 -30.57
N ARG A 342 3.84 28.82 -30.73
CA ARG A 342 3.25 29.41 -31.95
C ARG A 342 3.43 30.92 -32.01
N GLY A 343 3.85 31.56 -30.91
CA GLY A 343 3.76 33.02 -30.73
C GLY A 343 5.05 33.83 -30.79
N MET A 344 6.25 33.26 -30.81
CA MET A 344 7.50 34.07 -30.78
C MET A 344 7.99 34.57 -32.16
N GLY A 345 7.30 34.22 -33.26
CA GLY A 345 7.80 34.47 -34.62
C GLY A 345 7.25 35.70 -35.35
N SER A 346 6.16 36.33 -34.90
CA SER A 346 5.50 37.35 -35.72
C SER A 346 5.22 38.64 -34.96
N LYS A 347 5.80 39.70 -35.51
CA LYS A 347 5.73 41.11 -35.13
C LYS A 347 4.46 41.49 -34.37
N ALA A 348 4.66 42.16 -33.25
CA ALA A 348 3.67 42.97 -32.56
C ALA A 348 2.92 43.87 -33.56
N LYS A 349 1.74 43.44 -34.00
CA LYS A 349 0.73 44.36 -34.51
C LYS A 349 -0.07 44.78 -33.29
N ALA A 350 -0.02 46.07 -33.03
CA ALA A 350 -0.66 46.73 -31.90
C ALA A 350 -2.15 46.36 -31.82
N TYR A 351 -2.64 46.24 -30.59
CA TYR A 351 -4.01 45.94 -30.20
C TYR A 351 -5.00 47.08 -30.49
N ASP A 352 -4.73 47.94 -31.47
CA ASP A 352 -5.49 49.19 -31.69
C ASP A 352 -6.78 49.01 -32.53
N ASP A 353 -7.14 47.79 -32.95
CA ASP A 353 -8.26 47.53 -33.89
C ASP A 353 -9.34 46.53 -33.39
N LEU A 354 -9.45 46.27 -32.08
CA LEU A 354 -10.56 45.52 -31.46
C LEU A 354 -11.22 46.36 -30.37
#